data_AF-A0A6B3E4J0-F1
#
_entry.id   AF-A0A6B3E4J0-F1
#
_cell.length_a   1.000
_cell.length_b   1.000
_cell.length_c   1.000
_cell.angle_alpha   90.00
_cell.angle_beta   90.00
_cell.angle_gamma   90.00
#
_symmetry.space_group_name_H-M   'P 1'
#
loop_
_entity.id
_entity.type
_entity.pdbx_description
1 polymer ?
#
loop_
_entity_poly.entity_id
_entity_poly.type
_entity_poly.pdbx_seq_one_letter_code
_entity_poly.pdbx_strand_id
1 'polypeptide(L)'
;MPFTLSHAAAVLPAVRGDGTGRGRLTPALLVAGSFAPDMTYYAASVVPGAMEFGTVTHSFAGVFTVDVLTAWVLVAAWLLVREPLVALLPPARQGRWAALTRCGAPRARVR
;
A
#
# COMPACT_ATOMS: atom_id res chain seq x y z
N MET A 1 -10.32 -4.34 -17.60
CA MET A 1 -9.31 -3.80 -16.67
C MET A 1 -10.04 -3.37 -15.41
N PRO A 2 -9.84 -4.03 -14.25
CA PRO A 2 -10.37 -3.47 -13.01
C PRO A 2 -9.81 -2.06 -12.84
N PHE A 3 -10.65 -1.13 -12.39
CA PHE A 3 -10.21 0.21 -12.04
C PHE A 3 -9.27 0.08 -10.85
N THR A 4 -7.95 0.11 -11.04
CA THR A 4 -6.95 -0.18 -10.00
C THR A 4 -7.14 0.68 -8.74
N LEU A 5 -7.57 1.93 -8.89
CA LEU A 5 -7.91 2.81 -7.78
C LEU A 5 -9.15 2.38 -6.98
N SER A 6 -10.00 1.50 -7.51
CA SER A 6 -11.16 0.94 -6.79
C SER A 6 -10.74 0.19 -5.54
N HIS A 7 -9.54 -0.41 -5.54
CA HIS A 7 -9.02 -1.20 -4.42
C HIS A 7 -8.68 -0.29 -3.23
N ALA A 8 -8.05 0.85 -3.51
CA ALA A 8 -7.84 1.89 -2.49
C ALA A 8 -9.17 2.49 -2.03
N ALA A 9 -10.10 2.74 -2.97
CA ALA A 9 -11.39 3.32 -2.67
C ALA A 9 -12.24 2.42 -1.75
N ALA A 10 -12.19 1.10 -1.95
CA ALA A 10 -12.95 0.12 -1.17
C ALA A 10 -12.64 0.15 0.33
N VAL A 11 -11.44 0.58 0.72
CA VAL A 11 -11.03 0.64 2.13
C VAL A 11 -11.24 2.01 2.77
N LEU A 12 -11.62 3.04 2.02
CA LEU A 12 -11.86 4.39 2.55
C LEU A 12 -12.89 4.44 3.69
N PRO A 13 -13.98 3.64 3.71
CA PRO A 13 -14.89 3.62 4.86
C PRO A 13 -14.21 3.28 6.19
N ALA A 14 -13.08 2.57 6.15
CA ALA A 14 -12.27 2.22 7.33
C ALA A 14 -11.21 3.29 7.68
N VAL A 15 -11.13 4.39 6.93
CA VAL A 15 -10.20 5.50 7.14
C VAL A 15 -10.97 6.74 7.60
N ARG A 16 -10.38 7.51 8.52
CA ARG A 16 -10.93 8.77 9.04
C ARG A 16 -10.43 9.95 8.21
N GLY A 17 -11.12 11.09 8.30
CA GLY A 17 -10.74 12.32 7.60
C GLY A 17 -9.38 12.90 8.00
N ASP A 18 -8.87 12.52 9.18
CA ASP A 18 -7.52 12.88 9.66
C ASP A 18 -6.41 11.91 9.17
N GLY A 19 -6.76 10.94 8.32
CA GLY A 19 -5.84 9.96 7.76
C GLY A 19 -5.48 8.80 8.69
N THR A 20 -6.13 8.67 9.86
CA THR A 20 -6.00 7.50 10.74
C THR A 20 -7.02 6.42 10.40
N GLY A 21 -6.78 5.17 10.81
CA GLY A 21 -7.75 4.09 10.62
C GLY A 21 -8.82 4.07 11.70
N ARG A 22 -9.97 3.47 11.41
CA ARG A 22 -11.01 3.21 12.41
C ARG A 22 -10.57 2.06 13.32
N GLY A 23 -10.56 2.29 14.63
CA GLY A 23 -10.16 1.29 15.61
C GLY A 23 -8.67 0.99 15.53
N ARG A 24 -8.29 -0.29 15.43
CA ARG A 24 -6.89 -0.75 15.33
C ARG A 24 -6.41 -0.91 13.88
N LEU A 25 -7.20 -0.46 12.91
CA LEU A 25 -6.87 -0.59 11.49
C LEU A 25 -5.77 0.40 11.11
N THR A 26 -4.83 -0.04 10.27
CA THR A 26 -3.76 0.80 9.76
C THR A 26 -4.01 1.11 8.28
N PRO A 27 -4.25 2.37 7.88
CA PRO A 27 -4.61 2.72 6.51
C PRO A 27 -3.64 2.21 5.45
N ALA A 28 -2.33 2.29 5.72
CA ALA A 28 -1.32 1.79 4.78
C ALA A 28 -1.44 0.27 4.53
N LEU A 29 -1.74 -0.52 5.57
CA LEU A 29 -1.95 -1.96 5.43
C LEU A 29 -3.28 -2.29 4.76
N LEU A 30 -4.32 -1.50 5.02
CA LEU A 30 -5.61 -1.67 4.33
C LEU A 30 -5.47 -1.46 2.82
N VAL A 31 -4.79 -0.38 2.42
CA VAL A 31 -4.53 -0.09 1.01
C VAL A 31 -3.59 -1.14 0.42
N ALA A 32 -2.44 -1.43 1.04
CA ALA A 32 -1.54 -2.44 0.49
C ALA A 32 -2.19 -3.83 0.39
N GLY A 33 -2.98 -4.21 1.40
CA GLY A 33 -3.70 -5.48 1.42
C GLY A 33 -4.79 -5.57 0.36
N SER A 34 -5.49 -4.48 0.06
CA SER A 34 -6.51 -4.50 -0.99
C SER A 34 -5.93 -4.68 -2.40
N PHE A 35 -4.65 -4.31 -2.61
CA PHE A 35 -3.95 -4.54 -3.88
C PHE A 35 -3.16 -5.85 -3.94
N ALA A 36 -2.89 -6.48 -2.80
CA ALA A 36 -1.96 -7.60 -2.70
C ALA A 36 -2.31 -8.80 -3.63
N PRO A 37 -3.58 -9.25 -3.72
CA PRO A 37 -3.92 -10.39 -4.58
C PRO A 37 -3.63 -10.14 -6.07
N ASP A 38 -3.68 -8.88 -6.49
CA ASP A 38 -3.60 -8.43 -7.87
C ASP A 38 -2.19 -8.05 -8.32
N MET A 39 -1.18 -8.15 -7.43
CA MET A 39 0.20 -7.77 -7.77
C MET A 39 0.82 -8.58 -8.91
N THR A 40 0.32 -9.79 -9.13
CA THR A 40 0.69 -10.66 -10.25
C THR A 40 0.39 -10.02 -11.61
N TYR A 41 -0.70 -9.25 -11.74
CA TYR A 41 -1.03 -8.54 -12.99
C TYR A 41 -0.02 -7.44 -13.32
N TYR A 42 0.53 -6.77 -12.31
CA TYR A 42 1.56 -5.75 -12.49
C TYR A 42 2.93 -6.37 -12.79
N ALA A 43 3.22 -7.51 -12.16
CA ALA A 43 4.47 -8.25 -12.37
C ALA A 43 4.54 -8.94 -13.74
N ALA A 44 3.39 -9.24 -14.37
CA ALA A 44 3.33 -9.94 -15.65
C ALA A 44 4.09 -9.25 -16.80
N SER A 45 4.25 -7.92 -16.73
CA SER A 45 5.02 -7.15 -17.71
C SER A 45 6.54 -7.41 -17.64
N VAL A 46 7.04 -7.93 -16.52
CA VAL A 46 8.47 -8.18 -16.28
C VAL A 46 8.79 -9.65 -16.00
N VAL A 47 7.82 -10.42 -15.50
CA VAL A 47 7.90 -11.85 -15.24
C VAL A 47 6.81 -12.56 -16.05
N PRO A 48 7.15 -13.14 -17.21
CA PRO A 48 6.21 -13.94 -17.98
C PRO A 48 5.59 -15.06 -17.13
N GLY A 49 4.28 -15.25 -17.24
CA GLY A 49 3.55 -16.28 -16.47
C GLY A 49 3.13 -15.88 -15.05
N ALA A 50 3.50 -14.68 -14.56
CA ALA A 50 3.11 -14.24 -13.22
C ALA A 50 1.59 -14.27 -12.97
N MET A 51 0.77 -14.08 -14.02
CA MET A 51 -0.68 -14.16 -13.95
C MET A 51 -1.20 -15.53 -13.48
N GLU A 52 -0.52 -16.63 -13.77
CA GLU A 52 -0.96 -17.98 -13.35
C GLU A 52 -0.92 -18.13 -11.83
N PHE A 53 0.01 -17.42 -11.18
CA PHE A 53 0.12 -17.35 -9.73
C PHE A 53 -1.09 -16.65 -9.08
N GLY A 54 -1.92 -15.97 -9.87
CA GLY A 54 -3.21 -15.43 -9.41
C GLY A 54 -4.12 -16.50 -8.77
N THR A 55 -4.00 -17.76 -9.18
CA THR A 55 -4.75 -18.88 -8.56
C THR A 55 -4.37 -19.11 -7.10
N VAL A 56 -3.12 -18.78 -6.72
CA VAL A 56 -2.63 -18.88 -5.34
C VAL A 56 -3.06 -17.65 -4.55
N THR A 57 -2.82 -16.45 -5.08
CA THR A 57 -3.14 -15.19 -4.37
C THR A 57 -4.66 -15.04 -4.15
N HIS A 58 -5.48 -15.47 -5.11
CA HIS A 58 -6.95 -15.44 -4.98
C HIS A 58 -7.53 -16.67 -4.25
N SER A 59 -6.70 -17.59 -3.78
CA SER A 59 -7.19 -18.72 -2.98
C SER A 59 -7.52 -18.27 -1.55
N PHE A 60 -8.43 -18.98 -0.89
CA PHE A 60 -8.77 -18.71 0.51
C PHE A 60 -7.53 -18.72 1.41
N ALA A 61 -6.63 -19.69 1.25
CA ALA A 61 -5.38 -19.76 2.01
C ALA A 61 -4.42 -18.62 1.62
N GLY A 62 -4.34 -18.26 0.34
CA GLY A 62 -3.45 -17.21 -0.17
C GLY A 62 -3.71 -15.85 0.46
N VAL A 63 -4.99 -15.47 0.56
CA VAL A 63 -5.43 -14.21 1.18
C VAL A 63 -4.91 -14.07 2.62
N PHE A 64 -4.86 -15.16 3.38
CA PHE A 64 -4.38 -15.16 4.77
C PHE A 64 -2.89 -15.47 4.92
N THR A 65 -2.16 -15.71 3.84
CA THR A 65 -0.73 -16.10 3.88
C THR A 65 0.13 -15.25 2.95
N VAL A 66 0.15 -15.57 1.65
CA VAL A 66 0.99 -14.92 0.65
C VAL A 66 0.62 -13.45 0.51
N ASP A 67 -0.66 -13.11 0.50
CA ASP A 67 -1.10 -11.73 0.34
C ASP A 67 -0.79 -10.87 1.56
N VAL A 68 -0.78 -11.46 2.76
CA VAL A 68 -0.31 -10.78 3.97
C VAL A 68 1.16 -10.40 3.81
N LEU A 69 2.01 -11.34 3.38
CA LEU A 69 3.43 -11.07 3.13
C LEU A 69 3.62 -10.00 2.05
N THR A 70 2.88 -10.10 0.95
CA THR A 70 2.89 -9.11 -0.14
C THR A 70 2.51 -7.72 0.37
N ALA A 71 1.46 -7.61 1.18
CA ALA A 71 1.06 -6.34 1.77
C ALA A 71 2.16 -5.73 2.67
N TRP A 72 2.84 -6.56 3.47
CA TRP A 72 4.00 -6.12 4.27
C TRP A 72 5.13 -5.60 3.39
N VAL A 73 5.46 -6.30 2.30
CA VAL A 73 6.49 -5.88 1.33
C VAL A 73 6.10 -4.55 0.69
N LEU A 74 4.85 -4.39 0.27
CA LEU A 74 4.36 -3.14 -0.32
C LEU A 74 4.43 -1.96 0.65
N VAL A 75 4.05 -2.17 1.91
CA VAL A 75 4.20 -1.13 2.95
C VAL A 75 5.66 -0.82 3.21
N ALA A 76 6.53 -1.83 3.30
CA ALA A 76 7.97 -1.62 3.48
C ALA A 76 8.57 -0.82 2.31
N ALA A 77 8.21 -1.18 1.08
CA ALA A 77 8.60 -0.45 -0.12
C ALA A 77 8.11 1.00 -0.06
N TRP A 78 6.84 1.23 0.27
CA TRP A 78 6.30 2.58 0.45
C TRP A 78 7.07 3.41 1.49
N LEU A 79 7.37 2.81 2.65
CA LEU A 79 8.15 3.48 3.70
C LEU A 79 9.57 3.82 3.25
N LEU A 80 10.18 3.00 2.39
CA LEU A 80 11.50 3.25 1.82
C LEU A 80 11.47 4.39 0.78
N VAL A 81 10.43 4.43 -0.08
CA VAL A 81 10.41 5.35 -1.22
C VAL A 81 9.69 6.67 -0.97
N ARG A 82 8.85 6.80 0.06
CA ARG A 82 8.03 8.02 0.27
C ARG A 82 8.87 9.30 0.46
N GLU A 83 10.00 9.21 1.17
CA GLU A 83 10.88 10.35 1.42
C GLU A 83 11.61 10.81 0.15
N PRO A 84 12.27 9.91 -0.62
CA PRO A 84 12.87 10.32 -1.89
C PRO A 84 11.82 10.81 -2.90
N LEU A 85 10.61 10.22 -2.93
CA LEU A 85 9.53 10.72 -3.79
C LEU A 85 9.12 12.16 -3.45
N VAL A 86 9.05 12.51 -2.17
CA VAL A 86 8.79 13.89 -1.76
C VAL A 86 9.95 14.81 -2.14
N ALA A 87 11.19 14.36 -2.00
CA ALA A 87 12.38 15.14 -2.37
C ALA A 87 12.46 15.46 -3.88
N LEU A 88 11.84 14.64 -4.74
CA LEU A 88 11.74 14.88 -6.18
C LEU A 88 10.71 15.95 -6.56
N LEU A 89 9.86 16.40 -5.64
CA LEU A 89 8.87 17.44 -5.91
C LEU A 89 9.51 18.84 -5.91
N PRO A 90 8.91 19.82 -6.62
CA PRO A 90 9.33 21.22 -6.52
C PRO A 90 9.34 21.71 -5.06
N PRO A 91 10.35 22.48 -4.61
CA PRO A 91 10.51 22.88 -3.21
C PRO A 91 9.25 23.47 -2.58
N ALA A 92 8.51 24.29 -3.32
CA ALA A 92 7.26 24.91 -2.89
C ALA A 92 6.14 23.91 -2.53
N ARG A 93 6.22 22.66 -3.01
CA ARG A 93 5.23 21.60 -2.75
C ARG A 93 5.70 20.58 -1.71
N GLN A 94 7.01 20.46 -1.47
CA GLN A 94 7.58 19.42 -0.61
C GLN A 94 6.97 19.42 0.79
N GLY A 95 6.81 20.58 1.44
CA GLY A 95 6.27 20.68 2.80
C GLY A 95 4.87 20.08 2.96
N ARG A 96 3.96 20.35 2.02
CA ARG A 96 2.59 19.80 2.05
C ARG A 96 2.60 18.28 1.91
N TRP A 97 3.37 17.74 0.97
CA TRP A 97 3.43 16.30 0.73
C TRP A 97 4.21 15.56 1.82
N ALA A 98 5.26 16.16 2.37
CA ALA A 98 5.99 15.65 3.53
C ALA A 98 5.06 15.49 4.74
N ALA A 99 4.24 16.51 5.02
CA ALA A 99 3.26 16.45 6.11
C ALA A 99 2.21 15.35 5.87
N LEU A 100 1.64 15.27 4.67
CA LEU A 100 0.63 14.26 4.31
C LEU A 100 1.16 12.83 4.41
N THR A 101 2.40 12.60 3.95
CA THR A 101 3.05 11.27 3.95
C THR A 101 3.80 10.96 5.24
N ARG A 102 3.83 11.90 6.19
CA ARG A 102 4.58 11.85 7.46
C ARG A 102 6.08 11.59 7.25
N CYS A 103 6.65 12.17 6.21
CA CYS A 103 8.10 12.19 6.00
C CYS A 103 8.75 13.13 7.02
N GLY A 104 9.85 12.69 7.66
CA GLY A 104 10.53 13.46 8.70
C GLY A 104 9.78 13.57 10.04
N ALA A 105 8.60 12.96 10.18
CA ALA A 105 7.91 12.88 11.47
C ALA A 105 8.68 11.94 12.43
N PRO A 106 8.86 12.30 13.72
CA PRO A 106 9.47 11.40 14.69
C PRO A 106 8.72 10.06 14.70
N ARG A 107 9.44 8.94 14.59
CA ARG A 107 8.85 7.61 14.77
C ARG A 107 8.28 7.56 16.18
N ALA A 108 6.95 7.46 16.31
CA ALA A 108 6.34 7.22 17.60
C ALA A 108 6.93 5.93 18.16
N ARG A 109 7.53 5.98 19.36
CA ARG A 109 8.01 4.76 20.02
C ARG A 109 6.81 3.83 20.21
N VAL A 110 6.95 2.61 19.72
CA VAL A 110 6.06 1.52 20.11
C VAL A 110 6.22 1.37 21.62
N ARG A 111 5.13 1.63 22.37
CA ARG A 111 5.04 1.34 23.80
C ARG A 111 4.50 -0.06 24.00
#